data_AF-A0A848SB31-F1
#
_entry.id   AF-A0A848SB31-F1
#
_cell.length_a   1.000
_cell.length_b   1.000
_cell.length_c   1.000
_cell.angle_alpha   90.00
_cell.angle_beta   90.00
_cell.angle_gamma   90.00
#
_symmetry.space_group_name_H-M   'P 1'
#
loop_
_entity.id
_entity.type
_entity.pdbx_description
1 polymer ?
#
loop_
_entity_poly.entity_id
_entity_poly.type
_entity_poly.pdbx_seq_one_letter_code
_entity_poly.pdbx_strand_id
1 'polypeptide(L)' 'MHEFLTFASDADVLGMWGAVFLLLAGFALLMERRRMNRARIDSVGWIPWTGLFLTFMVVGGGLLAVAVPGIIRG' A
#
# COMPACT_ATOMS: atom_id res chain seq x y z
N MET A 1 22.78 9.49 -10.58
CA MET A 1 21.72 9.48 -9.54
C MET A 1 21.61 8.10 -8.88
N HIS A 2 22.67 7.61 -8.21
CA HIS A 2 22.64 6.32 -7.49
C HIS A 2 23.36 6.35 -6.12
N GLU A 3 23.90 7.49 -5.69
CA GLU A 3 24.74 7.59 -4.49
C GLU A 3 24.00 7.69 -3.16
N PHE A 4 22.68 7.97 -3.17
CA PHE A 4 21.90 8.07 -1.92
C PHE A 4 21.26 6.74 -1.47
N LEU A 5 21.28 5.72 -2.33
CA LEU A 5 20.72 4.39 -2.03
C LEU A 5 21.74 3.43 -1.40
N THR A 6 23.00 3.83 -1.26
CA THR A 6 24.03 3.02 -0.58
C THR A 6 23.95 3.07 0.94
N PHE A 7 23.19 4.00 1.53
CA PHE A 7 22.95 4.06 2.98
C PHE A 7 21.66 3.35 3.43
N ALA A 8 20.68 3.21 2.54
CA ALA A 8 19.45 2.47 2.84
C ALA A 8 19.67 0.99 2.49
N SER A 9 19.52 0.10 3.46
CA SER A 9 19.55 -1.34 3.20
C SER A 9 18.46 -1.71 2.19
N ASP A 10 18.63 -2.79 1.42
CA ASP A 10 17.56 -3.32 0.55
C ASP A 10 16.26 -3.53 1.35
N ALA A 11 16.39 -3.89 2.63
CA ALA A 11 15.28 -4.02 3.55
C ALA A 11 14.55 -2.69 3.81
N ASP A 12 15.27 -1.57 3.92
CA ASP A 12 14.68 -0.24 4.12
C ASP A 12 13.91 0.22 2.88
N VAL A 13 14.47 -0.04 1.69
CA VAL A 13 13.82 0.27 0.41
C VAL A 13 12.53 -0.53 0.27
N LEU A 14 12.57 -1.84 0.54
CA LEU A 14 11.39 -2.69 0.53
C LEU A 14 10.36 -2.26 1.60
N GLY A 15 10.84 -1.86 2.77
CA GLY A 15 10.01 -1.35 3.87
C GLY A 15 9.25 -0.08 3.48
N MET A 16 9.94 0.88 2.85
CA MET A 16 9.34 2.12 2.35
C MET A 16 8.28 1.85 1.28
N TRP A 17 8.58 0.99 0.30
CA TRP A 17 7.60 0.62 -0.73
C TRP A 17 6.41 -0.12 -0.13
N GLY A 18 6.64 -1.02 0.81
CA GLY A 18 5.57 -1.70 1.55
C GLY A 18 4.65 -0.72 2.27
N ALA A 19 5.21 0.28 2.94
CA ALA A 19 4.45 1.34 3.59
C ALA A 19 3.63 2.19 2.60
N VAL A 20 4.20 2.55 1.43
CA VAL A 20 3.48 3.26 0.36
C VAL A 20 2.28 2.45 -0.12
N PHE A 21 2.44 1.14 -0.36
CA PHE A 21 1.33 0.27 -0.75
C PHE A 21 0.26 0.17 0.35
N LEU A 22 0.64 0.10 1.62
CA LEU A 22 -0.35 0.12 2.71
C LEU A 22 -1.12 1.44 2.78
N LEU A 23 -0.47 2.58 2.53
CA LEU A 23 -1.16 3.88 2.45
C LEU A 23 -2.17 3.91 1.29
N LEU A 24 -1.80 3.38 0.13
CA LEU A 24 -2.70 3.25 -1.02
C LEU A 24 -3.87 2.30 -0.73
N ALA A 25 -3.62 1.19 -0.02
CA ALA A 25 -4.67 0.30 0.45
C ALA A 25 -5.65 1.04 1.38
N GLY A 26 -5.13 1.76 2.37
CA GLY A 26 -5.93 2.60 3.27
C GLY A 26 -6.77 3.62 2.50
N PHE A 27 -6.19 4.29 1.51
CA PHE A 27 -6.92 5.21 0.63
C PHE A 27 -8.05 4.51 -0.13
N ALA A 28 -7.79 3.34 -0.73
CA ALA A 28 -8.81 2.56 -1.42
C ALA A 28 -9.97 2.17 -0.48
N LEU A 29 -9.67 1.78 0.76
CA LEU A 29 -10.67 1.48 1.78
C LEU A 29 -11.51 2.72 2.15
N LEU A 30 -10.88 3.89 2.28
CA LEU A 30 -11.60 5.14 2.53
C LEU A 30 -12.54 5.49 1.37
N MET A 31 -12.09 5.30 0.12
CA MET A 31 -12.92 5.53 -1.06
C MET A 31 -14.08 4.55 -1.15
N GLU A 32 -13.89 3.29 -0.76
CA GLU A 32 -14.97 2.32 -0.67
C GLU A 32 -16.01 2.71 0.39
N ARG A 33 -15.57 3.15 1.58
CA ARG A 33 -16.49 3.68 2.61
C ARG A 33 -17.25 4.91 2.11
N ARG A 34 -16.57 5.82 1.42
CA ARG A 34 -17.22 6.98 0.78
C ARG A 34 -18.25 6.54 -0.27
N ARG A 35 -17.97 5.46 -1.01
CA ARG A 35 -18.89 4.88 -1.99
C ARG A 35 -20.13 4.29 -1.31
N MET A 36 -19.95 3.50 -0.27
CA MET A 36 -21.05 2.86 0.46
C MET A 36 -22.00 3.87 1.13
N ASN A 37 -21.48 5.03 1.54
CA ASN A 37 -22.26 6.08 2.18
C ASN A 37 -23.03 6.99 1.21
N ARG A 38 -22.97 6.75 -0.11
CA ARG A 38 -23.70 7.53 -1.11
C ARG A 38 -25.07 6.93 -1.40
N ALA A 39 -26.12 7.75 -1.30
CA ALA A 39 -27.51 7.34 -1.54
C ALA A 39 -27.85 6.96 -2.99
N ARG A 40 -27.07 7.42 -3.99
CA ARG A 40 -27.24 7.05 -5.41
C ARG A 40 -26.02 6.27 -5.91
N ILE A 41 -26.13 4.95 -5.89
CA ILE A 41 -25.10 4.01 -6.37
C ILE A 41 -24.75 4.23 -7.85
N ASP A 42 -25.69 4.74 -8.66
CA ASP A 42 -25.50 5.00 -10.10
C ASP A 42 -24.43 6.05 -10.41
N SER A 43 -24.00 6.85 -9.43
CA SER A 43 -23.06 7.97 -9.60
C SER A 43 -21.66 7.71 -9.04
N VAL A 44 -21.39 6.51 -8.53
CA VAL A 44 -20.25 6.29 -7.62
C VAL A 44 -18.95 5.87 -8.33
N GLY A 45 -19.00 5.76 -9.66
CA GLY A 45 -17.84 5.43 -10.49
C GLY A 45 -17.54 3.94 -10.54
N TRP A 46 -16.89 3.54 -11.63
CA TRP A 46 -16.61 2.15 -12.02
C TRP A 46 -15.39 1.52 -11.33
N ILE A 47 -14.69 2.28 -10.48
CA ILE A 47 -13.42 1.84 -9.89
C ILE A 47 -13.67 0.74 -8.84
N PRO A 48 -13.01 -0.42 -8.95
CA PRO A 48 -13.14 -1.52 -7.99
C PRO A 48 -12.27 -1.27 -6.75
N TRP A 49 -12.69 -0.35 -5.86
CA TRP A 49 -11.92 0.04 -4.67
C TRP A 49 -11.55 -1.14 -3.77
N THR A 50 -12.45 -2.10 -3.56
CA THR A 50 -12.16 -3.32 -2.80
C THR A 50 -11.07 -4.16 -3.45
N GLY A 51 -11.09 -4.29 -4.78
CA GLY A 51 -10.05 -5.00 -5.52
C GLY A 51 -8.69 -4.34 -5.35
N LEU A 52 -8.63 -3.02 -5.53
CA LEU A 52 -7.41 -2.23 -5.32
C LEU A 52 -6.90 -2.33 -3.88
N PHE A 53 -7.79 -2.24 -2.89
CA PHE A 53 -7.45 -2.44 -1.49
C PHE A 53 -6.77 -3.80 -1.26
N LEU A 54 -7.37 -4.88 -1.75
CA LEU A 54 -6.81 -6.22 -1.59
C LEU A 54 -5.46 -6.37 -2.28
N THR A 55 -5.32 -5.90 -3.51
CA THR A 55 -4.04 -5.95 -4.24
C THR A 55 -2.94 -5.21 -3.49
N PHE A 56 -3.20 -3.97 -3.07
CA PHE A 56 -2.21 -3.17 -2.36
C PHE A 56 -1.91 -3.72 -0.97
N MET A 57 -2.90 -4.27 -0.27
CA MET A 57 -2.71 -4.90 1.04
C MET A 57 -1.82 -6.14 0.94
N VAL A 58 -2.05 -7.00 -0.08
CA VAL A 58 -1.25 -8.21 -0.30
C VAL A 58 0.18 -7.85 -0.69
N VAL A 59 0.36 -6.92 -1.64
CA VAL A 59 1.70 -6.51 -2.08
C VAL A 59 2.44 -5.79 -0.96
N GLY A 60 1.82 -4.79 -0.32
CA GLY A 60 2.43 -4.03 0.76
C GLY A 60 2.74 -4.89 1.99
N GLY A 61 1.81 -5.77 2.37
CA GLY A 61 2.02 -6.73 3.45
C GLY A 61 3.13 -7.74 3.14
N GLY A 62 3.21 -8.24 1.91
CA GLY A 62 4.29 -9.12 1.47
C GLY A 62 5.66 -8.45 1.48
N LEU A 63 5.75 -7.20 1.00
CA LEU A 63 6.98 -6.41 1.04
C LEU A 63 7.44 -6.17 2.48
N LEU A 64 6.54 -5.78 3.38
CA LEU A 64 6.88 -5.60 4.79
C LEU A 64 7.26 -6.91 5.47
N ALA A 65 6.59 -8.03 5.16
CA ALA A 65 6.93 -9.32 5.74
C ALA A 65 8.38 -9.74 5.43
N VAL A 66 8.89 -9.39 4.24
CA VAL A 66 10.29 -9.65 3.84
C VAL A 66 11.24 -8.59 4.39
N ALA A 67 10.83 -7.31 4.39
CA ALA A 67 11.64 -6.19 4.84
C ALA A 67 11.89 -6.21 6.36
N VAL A 68 10.86 -6.49 7.17
CA VAL A 68 10.90 -6.36 8.63
C VAL A 68 12.05 -7.13 9.27
N PRO A 69 12.30 -8.42 8.96
CA PRO A 69 13.46 -9.13 9.50
C PRO A 69 14.81 -8.51 9.10
N GLY A 70 14.91 -7.92 7.90
CA GLY A 70 16.11 -7.25 7.43
C GLY A 70 16.36 -5.92 8.16
N ILE A 71 15.29 -5.15 8.41
CA ILE A 71 15.34 -3.90 9.18
C ILE A 71 15.70 -4.17 10.64
N ILE A 72 15.18 -5.24 11.26
CA ILE A 72 15.47 -5.59 12.65
C ILE A 72 16.93 -6.07 12.85
N ARG A 73 17.52 -6.67 11.82
CA ARG A 73 18.88 -7.24 11.86
C ARG A 73 19.98 -6.27 11.41
N GLY A 74 19.60 -5.24 10.63
CA GLY A 74 20.48 -4.14 10.22
C GLY A 74 20.75 -3.17 11.36
#